data_AF-A0AAW1KSF0-F1
#
_entry.id   AF-A0AAW1KSF0-F1
#
_cell.length_a   1.000
_cell.length_b   1.000
_cell.length_c   1.000
_cell.angle_alpha   90.00
_cell.angle_beta   90.00
_cell.angle_gamma   90.00
#
_symmetry.space_group_name_H-M   'P 1'
#
loop_
_entity.id
_entity.type
_entity.pdbx_description
1 polymer ?
#
loop_
_entity_poly.entity_id
_entity_poly.type
_entity_poly.pdbx_seq_one_letter_code
_entity_poly.pdbx_strand_id
1 'polypeptide(L)'
;MIKDAIAHLGTQCLSEESDTAMSDVQDLVDHVRPTTRKALCLITCIHRKAQMQDEHGKLKEDGVFIFVEPLKQEDMDYYEMSKQHFLNCINTVDDDDEACVVGGRFNDCIIIGGKKKDDLKSIIDFDMPTTRAKMCLITCIHEKFGIQDANGKLMKDQTMAFLDILKDDPPYHKLARDHFVHCIETVSDDDEKCTIGANLMQCIVLGGTEKGVF
;
A
#
# COMPACT_ATOMS: atom_id res chain seq x y z
N MET A 1 -9.10 2.51 16.24
CA MET A 1 -8.47 3.71 16.84
C MET A 1 -8.28 4.85 15.84
N ILE A 2 -7.45 4.74 14.79
CA ILE A 2 -7.25 5.86 13.83
C ILE A 2 -8.52 6.22 13.06
N LYS A 3 -9.28 5.23 12.58
CA LYS A 3 -10.56 5.48 11.90
C LYS A 3 -11.55 6.23 12.79
N ASP A 4 -11.59 5.88 14.08
CA ASP A 4 -12.45 6.54 15.06
C ASP A 4 -11.99 7.98 15.33
N ALA A 5 -10.68 8.22 15.37
CA ALA A 5 -10.12 9.56 15.49
C ALA A 5 -10.44 10.43 14.26
N ILE A 6 -10.30 9.89 13.04
CA ILE A 6 -10.67 10.57 11.80
C ILE A 6 -12.17 10.88 11.78
N ALA A 7 -13.03 9.92 12.12
CA ALA A 7 -14.47 10.13 12.18
C ALA A 7 -14.86 11.19 13.23
N HIS A 8 -14.22 11.18 14.39
CA HIS A 8 -14.45 12.16 15.45
C HIS A 8 -14.03 13.57 15.01
N LEU A 9 -12.81 13.73 14.49
CA LEU A 9 -12.30 15.01 13.99
C LEU A 9 -13.11 15.50 12.79
N GLY A 10 -13.47 14.61 11.87
CA GLY A 10 -14.33 14.92 10.72
C GLY A 10 -15.69 15.45 11.17
N THR A 11 -16.31 14.84 12.17
CA THR A 11 -17.58 15.33 12.75
C THR A 11 -17.42 16.72 13.38
N GLN A 12 -16.30 16.99 14.06
CA GLN A 12 -16.02 18.34 14.59
C GLN A 12 -15.80 19.36 13.47
N CYS A 13 -15.14 18.98 12.39
CA CYS A 13 -14.88 19.87 11.27
C CYS A 13 -16.11 20.13 10.40
N LEU A 14 -17.05 19.18 10.32
CA LEU A 14 -18.33 19.40 9.63
C LEU A 14 -19.16 20.53 10.24
N SER A 15 -19.08 20.75 11.56
CA SER A 15 -19.80 21.86 12.19
C SER A 15 -19.10 23.22 12.01
N GLU A 16 -17.82 23.22 11.64
CA GLU A 16 -17.00 24.42 11.39
C GLU A 16 -17.00 24.82 9.91
N GLU A 17 -17.05 23.84 9.00
CA GLU A 17 -17.10 24.02 7.56
C GLU A 17 -18.55 23.99 7.05
N SER A 18 -19.18 25.18 6.99
CA SER A 18 -20.56 25.31 6.51
C SER A 18 -20.72 24.73 5.10
N ASP A 19 -21.74 23.89 4.91
CA ASP A 19 -22.14 23.23 3.65
C ASP A 19 -21.31 21.99 3.21
N THR A 20 -20.59 21.35 4.13
CA THR A 20 -19.92 20.07 3.88
C THR A 20 -20.85 18.90 4.23
N ALA A 21 -20.86 17.82 3.45
CA ALA A 21 -21.78 16.71 3.66
C ALA A 21 -21.14 15.58 4.48
N MET A 22 -21.96 14.83 5.23
CA MET A 22 -21.49 13.60 5.91
C MET A 22 -20.87 12.58 4.94
N SER A 23 -21.28 12.60 3.66
CA SER A 23 -20.67 11.77 2.62
C SER A 23 -19.19 12.13 2.39
N ASP A 24 -18.82 13.41 2.54
CA ASP A 24 -17.42 13.82 2.40
C ASP A 24 -16.56 13.25 3.55
N VAL A 25 -17.11 13.14 4.78
CA VAL A 25 -16.42 12.43 5.89
C VAL A 25 -16.30 10.94 5.61
N GLN A 26 -17.36 10.32 5.08
CA GLN A 26 -17.36 8.90 4.78
C GLN A 26 -16.33 8.56 3.70
N ASP A 27 -16.22 9.38 2.66
CA ASP A 27 -15.19 9.24 1.62
C ASP A 27 -13.78 9.24 2.23
N LEU A 28 -13.51 10.07 3.24
CA LEU A 28 -12.22 10.08 3.95
C LEU A 28 -11.97 8.80 4.74
N VAL A 29 -12.98 8.31 5.46
CA VAL A 29 -12.89 7.03 6.21
C VAL A 29 -12.64 5.85 5.26
N ASP A 30 -13.23 5.90 4.07
CA ASP A 30 -13.12 4.87 3.04
C ASP A 30 -11.90 5.05 2.13
N HIS A 31 -11.03 6.03 2.42
CA HIS A 31 -9.85 6.35 1.62
C HIS A 31 -10.17 6.61 0.14
N VAL A 32 -11.34 7.22 -0.11
CA VAL A 32 -11.76 7.75 -1.40
C VAL A 32 -11.20 9.16 -1.53
N ARG A 33 -10.67 9.46 -2.72
CA ARG A 33 -10.10 10.77 -3.01
C ARG A 33 -11.23 11.80 -3.16
N PRO A 34 -11.30 12.82 -2.30
CA PRO A 34 -12.24 13.91 -2.51
C PRO A 34 -11.81 14.78 -3.69
N THR A 35 -12.80 15.29 -4.42
CA THR A 35 -12.56 16.13 -5.62
C THR A 35 -13.15 17.53 -5.48
N THR A 36 -13.98 17.76 -4.46
CA THR A 36 -14.61 19.06 -4.23
C THR A 36 -13.74 19.91 -3.31
N ARG A 37 -13.66 21.22 -3.58
CA ARG A 37 -12.94 22.17 -2.70
C ARG A 37 -13.38 22.08 -1.24
N LYS A 38 -14.68 21.86 -1.00
CA LYS A 38 -15.24 21.73 0.35
C LYS A 38 -14.68 20.53 1.09
N ALA A 39 -14.63 19.37 0.43
CA ALA A 39 -14.03 18.17 1.01
C ALA A 39 -12.51 18.33 1.23
N LEU A 40 -11.82 19.10 0.38
CA LEU A 40 -10.40 19.45 0.63
C LEU A 40 -10.21 20.35 1.86
N CYS A 41 -11.13 21.30 2.10
CA CYS A 41 -11.11 22.12 3.30
C CYS A 41 -11.46 21.33 4.56
N LEU A 42 -12.39 20.37 4.47
CA LEU A 42 -12.67 19.42 5.55
C LEU A 42 -11.43 18.62 5.97
N ILE A 43 -10.69 18.08 4.99
CA ILE A 43 -9.39 17.43 5.24
C ILE A 43 -8.44 18.36 5.99
N THR A 44 -8.34 19.61 5.52
CA THR A 44 -7.42 20.60 6.09
C THR A 44 -7.81 20.95 7.51
N CYS A 45 -9.10 21.04 7.83
CA CYS A 45 -9.57 21.19 9.20
C CYS A 45 -9.13 20.00 10.07
N ILE A 46 -9.32 18.75 9.59
CA ILE A 46 -8.88 17.55 10.30
C ILE A 46 -7.37 17.59 10.54
N HIS A 47 -6.58 17.93 9.52
CA HIS A 47 -5.13 18.04 9.62
C HIS A 47 -4.69 19.09 10.64
N ARG A 48 -5.36 20.25 10.68
CA ARG A 48 -5.08 21.30 11.68
C ARG A 48 -5.39 20.84 13.10
N LYS A 49 -6.54 20.20 13.32
CA LYS A 49 -6.89 19.65 14.65
C LYS A 49 -5.96 18.51 15.06
N ALA A 50 -5.48 17.73 14.10
CA ALA A 50 -4.44 16.72 14.29
C ALA A 50 -3.01 17.31 14.34
N GLN A 51 -2.87 18.63 14.25
CA GLN A 51 -1.59 19.37 14.25
C GLN A 51 -0.65 19.05 13.07
N MET A 52 -1.11 18.30 12.06
CA MET A 52 -0.34 17.92 10.87
C MET A 52 -0.17 19.08 9.87
N GLN A 53 -0.99 20.13 9.99
CA GLN A 53 -0.98 21.29 9.12
C GLN A 53 -1.27 22.54 9.95
N ASP A 54 -0.59 23.66 9.69
CA ASP A 54 -0.87 24.92 10.39
C ASP A 54 -1.96 25.77 9.70
N GLU A 55 -2.24 26.94 10.28
CA GLU A 55 -3.25 27.88 9.77
C GLU A 55 -2.92 28.40 8.36
N HIS A 56 -1.65 28.42 7.97
CA HIS A 56 -1.21 28.85 6.64
C HIS A 56 -1.15 27.70 5.64
N GLY A 57 -1.50 26.48 6.06
CA GLY A 57 -1.48 25.32 5.20
C GLY A 57 -0.14 24.58 5.16
N LYS A 58 0.86 25.03 5.93
CA LYS A 58 2.18 24.36 5.97
C LYS A 58 2.10 23.08 6.77
N LEU A 59 2.57 21.99 6.18
CA LEU A 59 2.61 20.67 6.81
C LEU A 59 3.65 20.60 7.94
N LYS A 60 3.36 19.81 8.97
CA LYS A 60 4.18 19.69 10.19
C LYS A 60 4.52 18.23 10.47
N GLU A 61 5.82 17.93 10.54
CA GLU A 61 6.31 16.60 10.90
C GLU A 61 5.89 16.20 12.32
N ASP A 62 5.96 17.13 13.28
CA ASP A 62 5.59 16.86 14.68
C ASP A 62 4.13 16.39 14.80
N GLY A 63 3.22 17.02 14.07
CA GLY A 63 1.80 16.64 14.04
C GLY A 63 1.59 15.25 13.47
N VAL A 64 2.35 14.88 12.44
CA VAL A 64 2.32 13.52 11.89
C VAL A 64 2.72 12.51 12.94
N PHE A 65 3.79 12.76 13.70
CA PHE A 65 4.23 11.84 14.74
C PHE A 65 3.18 11.66 15.82
N ILE A 66 2.56 12.75 16.26
CA ILE A 66 1.43 12.69 17.23
C ILE A 66 0.29 11.85 16.66
N PHE A 67 -0.05 12.04 15.39
CA PHE A 67 -1.17 11.33 14.75
C PHE A 67 -0.93 9.83 14.63
N VAL A 68 0.29 9.40 14.26
CA VAL A 68 0.61 7.97 14.07
C VAL A 68 1.07 7.27 15.35
N GLU A 69 1.48 7.99 16.39
CA GLU A 69 1.99 7.42 17.65
C GLU A 69 1.12 6.30 18.25
N PRO A 70 -0.23 6.38 18.25
CA PRO A 70 -1.07 5.31 18.78
C PRO A 70 -0.87 3.95 18.09
N LEU A 71 -0.41 3.93 16.83
CA LEU A 71 -0.16 2.70 16.07
C LEU A 71 0.97 1.85 16.68
N LYS A 72 1.92 2.46 17.43
CA LYS A 72 3.01 1.71 18.09
C LYS A 72 2.52 0.55 18.94
N GLN A 73 1.35 0.73 19.56
CA GLN A 73 0.77 -0.26 20.47
C GLN A 73 0.02 -1.37 19.72
N GLU A 74 -0.40 -1.12 18.49
CA GLU A 74 -1.14 -2.08 17.66
C GLU A 74 -0.20 -2.90 16.79
N ASP A 75 0.68 -2.22 16.05
CA ASP A 75 1.62 -2.82 15.09
C ASP A 75 2.81 -1.88 14.87
N MET A 76 3.97 -2.25 15.42
CA MET A 76 5.19 -1.45 15.37
C MET A 76 5.70 -1.29 13.93
N ASP A 77 5.64 -2.35 13.12
CA ASP A 77 6.10 -2.32 11.73
C ASP A 77 5.19 -1.41 10.90
N TYR A 78 3.87 -1.51 11.10
CA TYR A 78 2.90 -0.61 10.48
C TYR A 78 3.08 0.84 10.93
N TYR A 79 3.41 1.07 12.21
CA TYR A 79 3.73 2.40 12.72
C TYR A 79 4.96 3.01 12.02
N GLU A 80 6.10 2.32 11.98
CA GLU A 80 7.32 2.84 11.35
C GLU A 80 7.09 3.07 9.85
N MET A 81 6.41 2.13 9.19
CA MET A 81 6.04 2.26 7.79
C MET A 81 5.11 3.47 7.54
N SER A 82 4.10 3.67 8.38
CA SER A 82 3.16 4.79 8.29
C SER A 82 3.87 6.12 8.54
N LYS A 83 4.69 6.20 9.59
CA LYS A 83 5.52 7.36 9.90
C LYS A 83 6.38 7.79 8.71
N GLN A 84 7.14 6.85 8.13
CA GLN A 84 7.95 7.12 6.94
C GLN A 84 7.08 7.55 5.74
N HIS A 85 5.87 7.01 5.63
CA HIS A 85 4.93 7.41 4.57
C HIS A 85 4.57 8.89 4.64
N PHE A 86 4.10 9.30 5.81
CA PHE A 86 3.64 10.66 6.02
C PHE A 86 4.81 11.64 5.89
N LEU A 87 6.00 11.30 6.39
CA LEU A 87 7.21 12.11 6.19
C LEU A 87 7.57 12.27 4.71
N ASN A 88 7.51 11.19 3.93
CA ASN A 88 7.75 11.29 2.49
C ASN A 88 6.71 12.21 1.82
N CYS A 89 5.45 12.12 2.22
CA CYS A 89 4.39 13.00 1.71
C CYS A 89 4.61 14.47 2.09
N ILE A 90 5.03 14.78 3.32
CA ILE A 90 5.40 16.15 3.73
C ILE A 90 6.49 16.71 2.81
N ASN A 91 7.50 15.90 2.49
CA ASN A 91 8.65 16.33 1.69
C ASN A 91 8.38 16.38 0.18
N THR A 92 7.24 15.84 -0.29
CA THR A 92 6.90 15.76 -1.72
C THR A 92 5.78 16.74 -2.11
N VAL A 93 4.92 17.09 -1.17
CA VAL A 93 3.80 18.01 -1.44
C VAL A 93 4.33 19.43 -1.46
N ASP A 94 4.22 20.08 -2.61
CA ASP A 94 4.55 21.49 -2.76
C ASP A 94 3.60 22.37 -1.95
N ASP A 95 4.16 23.42 -1.35
CA ASP A 95 3.40 24.51 -0.74
C ASP A 95 2.46 25.17 -1.78
N ASP A 96 1.36 25.73 -1.30
CA ASP A 96 0.36 26.43 -2.10
C ASP A 96 -0.22 27.59 -1.27
N ASP A 97 -0.67 28.65 -1.93
CA ASP A 97 -1.31 29.79 -1.25
C ASP A 97 -2.66 29.40 -0.64
N GLU A 98 -3.28 28.31 -1.12
CA GLU A 98 -4.51 27.77 -0.58
C GLU A 98 -4.27 26.54 0.30
N ALA A 99 -4.41 26.71 1.62
CA ALA A 99 -4.25 25.63 2.60
C ALA A 99 -5.10 24.38 2.29
N CYS A 100 -6.32 24.56 1.78
CA CYS A 100 -7.19 23.45 1.38
C CYS A 100 -6.57 22.58 0.29
N VAL A 101 -5.90 23.22 -0.68
CA VAL A 101 -5.22 22.53 -1.78
C VAL A 101 -4.03 21.73 -1.24
N VAL A 102 -3.23 22.29 -0.34
CA VAL A 102 -2.11 21.57 0.30
C VAL A 102 -2.61 20.37 1.09
N GLY A 103 -3.66 20.54 1.91
CA GLY A 103 -4.24 19.45 2.70
C GLY A 103 -4.79 18.33 1.80
N GLY A 104 -5.44 18.69 0.70
CA GLY A 104 -5.89 17.76 -0.33
C GLY A 104 -4.75 16.95 -0.95
N ARG A 105 -3.69 17.62 -1.41
CA ARG A 105 -2.50 16.97 -2.00
C ARG A 105 -1.80 16.05 -0.99
N PHE A 106 -1.73 16.46 0.26
CA PHE A 106 -1.16 15.64 1.33
C PHE A 106 -1.98 14.38 1.58
N ASN A 107 -3.30 14.51 1.70
CA ASN A 107 -4.19 13.36 1.83
C ASN A 107 -4.13 12.43 0.60
N ASP A 108 -4.05 12.98 -0.61
CA ASP A 108 -3.86 12.19 -1.84
C ASP A 108 -2.57 11.36 -1.78
N CYS A 109 -1.46 11.96 -1.34
CA CYS A 109 -0.20 11.25 -1.18
C CYS A 109 -0.31 10.13 -0.13
N ILE A 110 -0.96 10.40 1.01
CA ILE A 110 -1.19 9.42 2.07
C ILE A 110 -2.01 8.25 1.54
N ILE A 111 -3.15 8.51 0.90
CA ILE A 111 -4.04 7.46 0.36
C ILE A 111 -3.34 6.63 -0.71
N ILE A 112 -2.67 7.27 -1.69
CA ILE A 112 -2.04 6.57 -2.80
C ILE A 112 -0.91 5.66 -2.31
N GLY A 113 -0.03 6.17 -1.44
CA GLY A 113 1.06 5.35 -0.93
C GLY A 113 0.64 4.37 0.17
N GLY A 114 -0.42 4.68 0.93
CA GLY A 114 -1.07 3.75 1.85
C GLY A 114 -1.62 2.53 1.12
N LYS A 115 -2.39 2.72 0.02
CA LYS A 115 -2.88 1.62 -0.81
C LYS A 115 -1.75 0.75 -1.36
N LYS A 116 -0.66 1.34 -1.83
CA LYS A 116 0.53 0.58 -2.28
C LYS A 116 1.16 -0.25 -1.15
N LYS A 117 1.13 0.26 0.08
CA LYS A 117 1.68 -0.41 1.26
C LYS A 117 0.79 -1.55 1.74
N ASP A 118 -0.51 -1.35 1.78
CA ASP A 118 -1.47 -2.41 2.11
C ASP A 118 -1.43 -3.52 1.06
N ASP A 119 -1.33 -3.15 -0.22
CA ASP A 119 -1.12 -4.12 -1.31
C ASP A 119 0.19 -4.91 -1.09
N LEU A 120 1.30 -4.24 -0.74
CA LEU A 120 2.58 -4.90 -0.45
C LEU A 120 2.50 -5.81 0.80
N LYS A 121 1.88 -5.35 1.89
CA LYS A 121 1.70 -6.15 3.11
C LYS A 121 0.88 -7.40 2.81
N SER A 122 -0.20 -7.26 2.05
CA SER A 122 -1.02 -8.40 1.64
C SER A 122 -0.21 -9.43 0.85
N ILE A 123 0.72 -8.98 -0.01
CA ILE A 123 1.63 -9.87 -0.73
C ILE A 123 2.61 -10.60 0.22
N ILE A 124 3.17 -9.88 1.22
CA ILE A 124 4.06 -10.47 2.24
C ILE A 124 3.31 -11.52 3.06
N ASP A 125 2.06 -11.23 3.42
CA ASP A 125 1.19 -12.13 4.19
C ASP A 125 0.59 -13.26 3.32
N PHE A 126 1.05 -13.40 2.07
CA PHE A 126 0.57 -14.36 1.08
C PHE A 126 -0.94 -14.29 0.79
N ASP A 127 -1.55 -13.12 1.01
CA ASP A 127 -2.92 -12.84 0.57
C ASP A 127 -2.96 -12.74 -0.96
N MET A 128 -3.87 -13.51 -1.54
CA MET A 128 -3.93 -13.70 -2.97
C MET A 128 -4.35 -12.41 -3.69
N PRO A 129 -3.60 -11.94 -4.72
CA PRO A 129 -3.97 -10.73 -5.46
C PRO A 129 -5.27 -10.93 -6.24
N THR A 130 -6.39 -10.42 -5.72
CA THR A 130 -7.71 -10.46 -6.39
C THR A 130 -8.01 -9.21 -7.21
N THR A 131 -7.27 -8.12 -7.02
CA THR A 131 -7.44 -6.88 -7.78
C THR A 131 -6.36 -6.73 -8.84
N ARG A 132 -6.71 -6.10 -9.98
CA ARG A 132 -5.74 -5.83 -11.05
C ARG A 132 -4.48 -5.10 -10.55
N ALA A 133 -4.65 -4.15 -9.61
CA ALA A 133 -3.52 -3.42 -9.01
C ALA A 133 -2.55 -4.35 -8.28
N LYS A 134 -3.06 -5.26 -7.42
CA LYS A 134 -2.25 -6.26 -6.72
C LYS A 134 -1.60 -7.26 -7.69
N MET A 135 -2.34 -7.72 -8.70
CA MET A 135 -1.83 -8.62 -9.74
C MET A 135 -0.63 -8.00 -10.49
N CYS A 136 -0.74 -6.72 -10.87
CA CYS A 136 0.34 -6.01 -11.52
C CYS A 136 1.50 -5.69 -10.56
N LEU A 137 1.25 -5.48 -9.25
CA LEU A 137 2.31 -5.29 -8.26
C LEU A 137 3.17 -6.55 -8.11
N ILE A 138 2.56 -7.74 -8.05
CA ILE A 138 3.28 -9.02 -8.07
C ILE A 138 4.14 -9.16 -9.32
N THR A 139 3.58 -8.83 -10.49
CA THR A 139 4.33 -8.88 -11.77
C THR A 139 5.53 -7.93 -11.74
N CYS A 140 5.38 -6.73 -11.18
CA CYS A 140 6.49 -5.80 -11.00
C CYS A 140 7.59 -6.38 -10.11
N ILE A 141 7.23 -7.07 -9.02
CA ILE A 141 8.17 -7.77 -8.15
C ILE A 141 8.89 -8.88 -8.93
N HIS A 142 8.15 -9.70 -9.69
CA HIS A 142 8.73 -10.74 -10.54
C HIS A 142 9.71 -10.18 -11.58
N GLU A 143 9.38 -9.07 -12.24
CA GLU A 143 10.28 -8.38 -13.16
C GLU A 143 11.61 -7.97 -12.48
N LYS A 144 11.54 -7.47 -11.24
CA LYS A 144 12.73 -7.08 -10.46
C LYS A 144 13.62 -8.26 -10.07
N PHE A 145 13.02 -9.40 -9.75
CA PHE A 145 13.75 -10.62 -9.39
C PHE A 145 14.11 -11.49 -10.60
N GLY A 146 13.77 -11.05 -11.81
CA GLY A 146 14.04 -11.79 -13.04
C GLY A 146 13.20 -13.06 -13.17
N ILE A 147 12.06 -13.15 -12.49
CA ILE A 147 11.09 -14.25 -12.59
C ILE A 147 10.20 -14.08 -13.83
N GLN A 148 9.85 -12.83 -14.16
CA GLN A 148 9.11 -12.45 -15.36
C GLN A 148 9.88 -11.42 -16.17
N ASP A 149 9.73 -11.43 -17.49
CA ASP A 149 10.16 -10.31 -18.33
C ASP A 149 9.09 -9.24 -18.47
N ALA A 150 9.40 -8.13 -19.15
CA ALA A 150 8.49 -7.00 -19.34
C ALA A 150 7.20 -7.33 -20.11
N ASN A 151 7.19 -8.45 -20.84
CA ASN A 151 6.04 -8.96 -21.60
C ASN A 151 5.24 -9.99 -20.81
N GLY A 152 5.68 -10.36 -19.60
CA GLY A 152 5.03 -11.36 -18.75
C GLY A 152 5.56 -12.78 -18.91
N LYS A 153 6.57 -13.01 -19.77
CA LYS A 153 7.12 -14.35 -19.97
C LYS A 153 7.85 -14.81 -18.71
N LEU A 154 7.55 -16.03 -18.26
CA LEU A 154 8.23 -16.66 -17.12
C LEU A 154 9.67 -17.07 -17.49
N MET A 155 10.62 -16.64 -16.66
CA MET A 155 12.05 -16.76 -16.89
C MET A 155 12.62 -17.88 -16.01
N LYS A 156 12.45 -19.13 -16.45
CA LYS A 156 12.79 -20.33 -15.66
C LYS A 156 14.23 -20.33 -15.14
N ASP A 157 15.21 -20.10 -16.03
CA ASP A 157 16.63 -20.18 -15.66
C ASP A 157 17.01 -19.10 -14.64
N GLN A 158 16.52 -17.87 -14.83
CA GLN A 158 16.72 -16.76 -13.91
C GLN A 158 16.03 -17.00 -12.56
N THR A 159 14.82 -17.57 -12.58
CA THR A 159 14.11 -17.96 -11.35
C THR A 159 14.90 -19.01 -10.57
N MET A 160 15.52 -19.98 -11.25
CA MET A 160 16.37 -20.97 -10.58
C MET A 160 17.61 -20.34 -9.97
N ALA A 161 18.24 -19.38 -10.65
CA ALA A 161 19.37 -18.63 -10.11
C ALA A 161 18.98 -17.79 -8.89
N PHE A 162 17.75 -17.26 -8.85
CA PHE A 162 17.22 -16.58 -7.66
C PHE A 162 17.07 -17.56 -6.49
N LEU A 163 16.55 -18.77 -6.72
CA LEU A 163 16.36 -19.76 -5.65
C LEU A 163 17.67 -20.33 -5.09
N ASP A 164 18.79 -20.20 -5.80
CA ASP A 164 20.11 -20.61 -5.29
C ASP A 164 20.53 -19.85 -4.02
N ILE A 165 19.85 -18.76 -3.65
CA ILE A 165 20.02 -18.11 -2.33
C ILE A 165 19.65 -19.03 -1.17
N LEU A 166 18.82 -20.05 -1.41
CA LEU A 166 18.34 -21.01 -0.42
C LEU A 166 19.27 -22.22 -0.27
N LYS A 167 20.36 -22.32 -1.05
CA LYS A 167 21.23 -23.51 -1.12
C LYS A 167 21.86 -23.94 0.21
N ASP A 168 21.89 -23.05 1.19
CA ASP A 168 22.43 -23.32 2.52
C ASP A 168 21.50 -24.23 3.36
N ASP A 169 20.25 -24.44 2.92
CA ASP A 169 19.35 -25.50 3.36
C ASP A 169 19.01 -26.44 2.17
N PRO A 170 19.81 -27.49 1.92
CA PRO A 170 19.65 -28.32 0.72
C PRO A 170 18.29 -29.04 0.61
N PRO A 171 17.71 -29.60 1.69
CA PRO A 171 16.35 -30.15 1.66
C PRO A 171 15.31 -29.10 1.26
N TYR A 172 15.33 -27.92 1.87
CA TYR A 172 14.40 -26.85 1.57
C TYR A 172 14.58 -26.31 0.15
N HIS A 173 15.83 -26.04 -0.25
CA HIS A 173 16.19 -25.57 -1.57
C HIS A 173 15.69 -26.49 -2.68
N LYS A 174 15.86 -27.80 -2.52
CA LYS A 174 15.35 -28.77 -3.49
C LYS A 174 13.83 -28.73 -3.58
N LEU A 175 13.15 -28.74 -2.44
CA LEU A 175 11.69 -28.70 -2.38
C LEU A 175 11.12 -27.42 -3.03
N ALA A 176 11.69 -26.26 -2.68
CA ALA A 176 11.33 -24.98 -3.25
C ALA A 176 11.57 -24.94 -4.76
N ARG A 177 12.72 -25.41 -5.25
CA ARG A 177 13.02 -25.47 -6.69
C ARG A 177 12.06 -26.36 -7.45
N ASP A 178 11.84 -27.59 -6.99
CA ASP A 178 10.93 -28.53 -7.63
C ASP A 178 9.51 -27.94 -7.70
N HIS A 179 9.07 -27.25 -6.64
CA HIS A 179 7.78 -26.60 -6.61
C HIS A 179 7.67 -25.39 -7.55
N PHE A 180 8.64 -24.49 -7.54
CA PHE A 180 8.65 -23.33 -8.43
C PHE A 180 8.72 -23.74 -9.91
N VAL A 181 9.53 -24.76 -10.25
CA VAL A 181 9.57 -25.31 -11.62
C VAL A 181 8.20 -25.82 -12.04
N HIS A 182 7.54 -26.60 -11.18
CA HIS A 182 6.20 -27.08 -11.48
C HIS A 182 5.22 -25.94 -11.75
N CYS A 183 5.26 -24.87 -10.95
CA CYS A 183 4.39 -23.72 -11.17
C CYS A 183 4.70 -22.97 -12.47
N ILE A 184 5.97 -22.77 -12.79
CA ILE A 184 6.39 -22.13 -14.04
C ILE A 184 5.90 -22.92 -15.26
N GLU A 185 5.92 -24.25 -15.18
CA GLU A 185 5.48 -25.14 -16.26
C GLU A 185 3.96 -25.30 -16.34
N THR A 186 3.23 -24.94 -15.28
CA THR A 186 1.76 -25.09 -15.21
C THR A 186 1.02 -23.80 -15.57
N VAL A 187 1.59 -22.65 -15.24
CA VAL A 187 0.96 -21.35 -15.51
C VAL A 187 1.03 -21.03 -16.99
N SER A 188 -0.12 -20.70 -17.58
CA SER A 188 -0.23 -20.23 -18.96
C SER A 188 0.52 -18.92 -19.17
N ASP A 189 1.26 -18.82 -20.26
CA ASP A 189 1.90 -17.59 -20.74
C ASP A 189 1.06 -16.85 -21.81
N ASP A 190 -0.13 -17.36 -22.13
CA ASP A 190 -1.07 -16.74 -23.09
C ASP A 190 -1.92 -15.61 -22.50
N ASP A 191 -1.93 -15.47 -21.16
CA ASP A 191 -2.70 -14.45 -20.46
C ASP A 191 -2.01 -13.07 -20.49
N GLU A 192 -2.73 -12.02 -20.07
CA GLU A 192 -2.11 -10.72 -19.84
C GLU A 192 -1.09 -10.80 -18.69
N LYS A 193 0.03 -10.09 -18.81
CA LYS A 193 1.17 -10.22 -17.90
C LYS A 193 0.83 -10.13 -16.41
N CYS A 194 -0.06 -9.22 -16.01
CA CYS A 194 -0.49 -9.12 -14.61
C CYS A 194 -1.20 -10.39 -14.12
N THR A 195 -2.01 -11.00 -14.98
CA THR A 195 -2.68 -12.29 -14.72
C THR A 195 -1.66 -13.43 -14.63
N ILE A 196 -0.65 -13.47 -15.51
CA ILE A 196 0.42 -14.47 -15.42
C ILE A 196 1.13 -14.38 -14.06
N GLY A 197 1.52 -13.18 -13.62
CA GLY A 197 2.14 -12.97 -12.30
C GLY A 197 1.26 -13.42 -11.14
N ALA A 198 -0.03 -13.10 -11.17
CA ALA A 198 -0.97 -13.51 -10.15
C ALA A 198 -1.16 -15.04 -10.10
N ASN A 199 -1.29 -15.68 -11.26
CA ASN A 199 -1.44 -17.13 -11.38
C ASN A 199 -0.19 -17.88 -10.89
N LEU A 200 1.01 -17.32 -11.16
CA LEU A 200 2.26 -17.85 -10.63
C LEU A 200 2.31 -17.77 -9.11
N MET A 201 2.00 -16.61 -8.53
CA MET A 201 1.94 -16.44 -7.09
C MET A 201 0.92 -17.41 -6.45
N GLN A 202 -0.24 -17.60 -7.09
CA GLN A 202 -1.25 -18.55 -6.64
C GLN A 202 -0.73 -19.97 -6.56
N CYS A 203 -0.05 -20.42 -7.61
CA CYS A 203 0.51 -21.76 -7.64
C CYS A 203 1.57 -21.94 -6.55
N ILE A 204 2.47 -20.96 -6.38
CA ILE A 204 3.55 -21.00 -5.39
C ILE A 204 3.00 -21.05 -3.97
N VAL A 205 2.01 -20.22 -3.65
CA VAL A 205 1.46 -20.13 -2.29
C VAL A 205 0.62 -21.35 -1.95
N LEU A 206 -0.36 -21.70 -2.80
CA LEU A 206 -1.27 -22.81 -2.52
C LEU A 206 -0.54 -24.15 -2.55
N GLY A 207 0.26 -24.39 -3.61
CA GLY A 207 1.04 -25.62 -3.72
C GLY A 207 2.17 -25.69 -2.68
N GLY A 208 2.71 -24.55 -2.25
CA GLY A 208 3.77 -24.48 -1.25
C GLY A 208 3.25 -24.82 0.13
N THR A 209 2.06 -24.32 0.48
CA THR A 209 1.36 -24.64 1.73
C THR A 209 1.05 -26.15 1.80
N GLU A 210 0.57 -26.75 0.71
CA GLU A 210 0.27 -28.18 0.66
C GLU A 210 1.53 -29.06 0.78
N LYS A 211 2.68 -28.56 0.31
CA LYS A 211 3.97 -29.27 0.28
C LYS A 211 4.86 -28.98 1.49
N GLY A 212 4.44 -28.09 2.40
CA GLY A 212 5.25 -27.65 3.55
C GLY A 212 6.48 -26.82 3.18
N VAL A 213 6.40 -26.06 2.08
CA VAL A 213 7.41 -25.06 1.68
C VAL A 213 7.25 -23.77 2.50
N PHE A 214 6.03 -23.50 2.97
CA PHE A 214 5.67 -22.40 3.86
C PHE A 214 4.82 -22.95 5.01
#